data_AF-A0A0S2HV38-F1
#
_entry.id   AF-A0A0S2HV38-F1
#
_cell.length_a   1.000
_cell.length_b   1.000
_cell.length_c   1.000
_cell.angle_alpha   90.00
_cell.angle_beta   90.00
_cell.angle_gamma   90.00
#
_symmetry.space_group_name_H-M   'P 1'
#
loop_
_entity.id
_entity.type
_entity.pdbx_description
1 polymer ?
#
loop_
_entity_poly.entity_id
_entity_poly.type
_entity_poly.pdbx_seq_one_letter_code
_entity_poly.pdbx_strand_id
1 'polypeptide(L)'
;MRILEPYKDYFWEFYNPLPQKVKDKVDYILQIIISMQRIPTKFFRHLEDGIYEIRIEVGSNIYRVFTFFDDNKLVILLHGFQKKTQKTPRKEIDQAKKLRRMYYEDKR
;
A
#
# COMPACT_ATOMS: atom_id res chain seq x y z
N MET A 1 16.17 7.65 -3.70
CA MET A 1 15.23 6.57 -4.06
C MET A 1 14.79 5.91 -2.77
N ARG A 2 13.48 5.65 -2.59
CA ARG A 2 12.98 4.94 -1.40
C ARG A 2 13.13 3.44 -1.58
N ILE A 3 13.26 2.71 -0.47
CA ILE A 3 13.29 1.25 -0.49
C ILE A 3 11.86 0.76 -0.29
N LEU A 4 11.38 -0.14 -1.15
CA LEU A 4 10.10 -0.80 -0.93
C LEU A 4 10.30 -2.03 -0.05
N GLU A 5 9.56 -2.13 1.05
CA GLU A 5 9.68 -3.26 1.99
C GLU A 5 8.30 -3.86 2.29
N PRO A 6 7.94 -4.99 1.69
CA PRO A 6 6.77 -5.75 2.11
C PRO A 6 6.93 -6.25 3.55
N TYR A 7 5.96 -5.98 4.42
CA TYR A 7 5.92 -6.59 5.75
C TYR A 7 5.20 -7.94 5.67
N LYS A 8 5.92 -9.02 6.00
CA LYS A 8 5.43 -10.41 5.89
C LYS A 8 4.91 -10.72 4.48
N ASP A 9 3.98 -11.65 4.35
CA ASP A 9 3.45 -12.11 3.06
C ASP A 9 2.21 -11.35 2.58
N TYR A 10 1.71 -10.38 3.34
CA TYR A 10 0.43 -9.70 3.03
C TYR A 10 0.40 -9.07 1.63
N PHE A 11 1.50 -8.49 1.18
CA PHE A 11 1.59 -7.93 -0.16
C PHE A 11 1.61 -9.03 -1.22
N TRP A 12 2.37 -10.10 -1.00
CA TRP A 12 2.53 -11.20 -1.95
C TRP A 12 1.26 -12.02 -2.10
N GLU A 13 0.53 -12.29 -1.02
CA GLU A 13 -0.79 -12.92 -1.03
C GLU A 13 -1.79 -12.15 -1.91
N PHE A 14 -1.65 -10.82 -1.97
CA PHE A 14 -2.45 -9.98 -2.85
C PHE A 14 -1.94 -9.89 -4.26
N TYR A 15 -0.63 -9.71 -4.43
CA TYR A 15 -0.01 -9.45 -5.71
C TYR A 15 0.02 -10.70 -6.60
N ASN A 16 0.40 -11.85 -6.03
CA ASN A 16 0.60 -13.10 -6.76
C ASN A 16 -0.64 -13.59 -7.55
N PRO A 17 -1.87 -13.57 -7.01
CA PRO A 17 -3.04 -14.02 -7.75
C PRO A 17 -3.56 -13.02 -8.80
N LEU A 18 -3.01 -11.81 -8.88
CA LEU A 18 -3.51 -10.80 -9.81
C LEU A 18 -3.20 -11.16 -11.28
N PRO A 19 -4.09 -10.78 -12.22
CA PRO A 19 -3.77 -10.85 -13.65
C PRO A 19 -2.54 -10.01 -13.99
N GLN A 20 -1.75 -10.45 -14.97
CA GLN A 20 -0.50 -9.79 -15.36
C GLN A 20 -0.68 -8.27 -15.60
N LYS A 21 -1.74 -7.89 -16.31
CA LYS A 21 -2.07 -6.47 -16.57
C LYS A 21 -2.25 -5.63 -15.30
N VAL A 22 -2.76 -6.24 -14.22
CA VAL A 22 -2.93 -5.57 -12.93
C VAL A 22 -1.58 -5.50 -12.22
N LYS A 23 -0.79 -6.58 -12.23
CA LYS A 23 0.58 -6.61 -11.69
C LYS A 23 1.45 -5.52 -12.31
N ASP A 24 1.46 -5.40 -13.63
CA ASP A 24 2.19 -4.36 -14.37
C ASP A 24 1.81 -2.95 -13.90
N LYS A 25 0.51 -2.73 -13.61
CA LYS A 25 0.03 -1.44 -13.11
C LYS A 25 0.44 -1.20 -11.66
N VAL A 26 0.41 -2.23 -10.82
CA VAL A 26 0.88 -2.17 -9.43
C VAL A 26 2.35 -1.79 -9.43
N ASP A 27 3.17 -2.50 -10.19
CA ASP A 27 4.62 -2.26 -10.27
C ASP A 27 4.93 -0.87 -10.78
N TYR A 28 4.26 -0.41 -11.83
CA TYR A 28 4.40 0.94 -12.35
C TYR A 28 4.11 2.02 -11.29
N ILE A 29 3.03 1.87 -10.52
CA ILE A 29 2.67 2.83 -9.47
C ILE A 29 3.68 2.77 -8.32
N LEU A 30 4.09 1.58 -7.89
CA LEU A 30 5.12 1.44 -6.85
C LEU A 30 6.44 2.09 -7.27
N GLN A 31 6.86 1.90 -8.53
CA GLN A 31 8.06 2.53 -9.10
C GLN A 31 7.97 4.06 -9.07
N ILE A 32 6.82 4.65 -9.42
CA ILE A 32 6.62 6.10 -9.30
C ILE A 32 6.79 6.56 -7.85
N ILE A 33 6.15 5.86 -6.90
CA ILE A 33 6.13 6.25 -5.50
C ILE A 33 7.53 6.20 -4.88
N ILE A 34 8.34 5.18 -5.21
CA ILE A 34 9.70 5.06 -4.67
C ILE A 34 10.71 6.00 -5.35
N SER A 35 10.43 6.42 -6.58
CA SER A 35 11.34 7.24 -7.38
C SER A 35 11.14 8.76 -7.18
N MET A 36 9.90 9.20 -6.97
CA MET A 36 9.58 10.64 -6.89
C MET A 36 9.73 11.18 -5.47
N GLN A 37 10.38 12.33 -5.30
CA GLN A 37 10.39 13.02 -4.00
C GLN A 37 8.97 13.44 -3.58
N ARG A 38 8.21 14.04 -4.51
CA ARG A 38 6.80 14.43 -4.32
C ARG A 38 5.89 13.44 -5.03
N ILE A 39 5.13 12.68 -4.25
CA ILE A 39 4.24 11.66 -4.78
C ILE A 39 2.88 12.29 -5.12
N PRO A 40 2.32 12.06 -6.31
CA PRO A 40 1.00 12.58 -6.67
C PRO A 40 -0.09 12.07 -5.72
N THR A 41 -0.89 12.99 -5.18
CA THR A 41 -1.99 12.69 -4.24
C THR A 41 -3.06 11.78 -4.84
N LYS A 42 -3.15 11.71 -6.17
CA LYS A 42 -4.03 10.79 -6.90
C LYS A 42 -3.71 9.32 -6.61
N PHE A 43 -2.43 8.99 -6.47
CA PHE A 43 -1.97 7.62 -6.23
C PHE A 43 -1.63 7.37 -4.77
N PHE A 44 -1.25 8.40 -4.03
CA PHE A 44 -0.74 8.25 -2.68
C PHE A 44 -1.39 9.26 -1.75
N ARG A 45 -2.21 8.77 -0.83
CA ARG A 45 -3.00 9.63 0.05
C ARG A 45 -2.73 9.29 1.50
N HIS A 46 -2.42 10.31 2.30
CA HIS A 46 -2.41 10.17 3.75
C HIS A 46 -3.83 9.95 4.24
N LEU A 47 -4.00 8.94 5.11
CA LEU A 47 -5.26 8.67 5.79
C LEU A 47 -5.21 9.29 7.19
N GLU A 48 -4.61 8.59 8.14
CA GLU A 48 -4.50 9.01 9.53
C GLU A 48 -3.35 8.28 10.23
N ASP A 49 -2.85 8.87 11.31
CA ASP A 49 -1.78 8.34 12.16
C ASP A 49 -0.54 7.86 11.39
N GLY A 50 -0.17 8.51 10.27
CA GLY A 50 0.98 8.12 9.46
C GLY A 50 0.77 6.88 8.58
N ILE A 51 -0.47 6.41 8.44
CA ILE A 51 -0.88 5.42 7.44
C ILE A 51 -1.25 6.15 6.14
N TYR A 52 -0.77 5.60 5.03
CA TYR A 52 -1.02 6.07 3.69
C TYR A 52 -1.72 4.97 2.89
N GLU A 53 -2.57 5.36 1.93
CA GLU A 53 -3.11 4.47 0.91
C GLU A 53 -2.44 4.72 -0.44
N ILE A 54 -2.14 3.63 -1.14
CA ILE A 54 -1.77 3.60 -2.55
C ILE A 54 -3.00 3.19 -3.35
N ARG A 55 -3.50 4.08 -4.21
CA ARG A 55 -4.67 3.84 -5.06
C ARG A 55 -4.23 3.42 -6.46
N ILE A 56 -4.67 2.23 -6.87
CA ILE A 56 -4.33 1.58 -8.13
C ILE A 56 -5.62 1.34 -8.90
N GLU A 57 -5.78 2.01 -10.04
CA GLU A 57 -6.97 1.91 -10.88
C GLU A 57 -6.64 1.14 -12.17
N VAL A 58 -7.38 0.06 -12.43
CA VAL A 58 -7.26 -0.76 -13.63
C VAL A 58 -8.65 -1.01 -14.21
N GLY A 59 -8.99 -0.30 -15.29
CA GLY A 59 -10.34 -0.33 -15.85
C GLY A 59 -11.36 0.17 -14.82
N SER A 60 -12.38 -0.65 -14.53
CA SER A 60 -13.40 -0.38 -13.50
C SER A 60 -13.00 -0.83 -12.09
N ASN A 61 -11.85 -1.48 -11.92
CA ASN A 61 -11.38 -1.97 -10.64
C ASN A 61 -10.47 -0.96 -9.94
N ILE A 62 -10.65 -0.85 -8.61
CA ILE A 62 -9.82 -0.02 -7.74
C ILE A 62 -9.24 -0.92 -6.65
N TYR A 63 -7.91 -0.92 -6.53
CA TYR A 63 -7.16 -1.62 -5.50
C TYR A 63 -6.49 -0.58 -4.59
N ARG A 64 -6.47 -0.85 -3.28
CA ARG A 64 -5.93 0.09 -2.26
C ARG A 64 -4.92 -0.57 -1.33
N VAL A 65 -3.64 -0.31 -1.50
CA VAL A 65 -2.60 -0.90 -0.64
C VAL A 65 -2.29 0.06 0.51
N PHE A 66 -2.26 -0.41 1.77
CA PHE A 66 -1.87 0.43 2.90
C PHE A 66 -0.38 0.33 3.18
N THR A 67 0.22 1.47 3.48
CA THR A 67 1.66 1.61 3.69
C THR A 67 1.96 2.71 4.71
N PHE A 68 3.18 2.71 5.24
CA PHE A 68 3.72 3.78 6.07
C PHE A 68 5.20 3.98 5.74
N PHE A 69 5.76 5.10 6.17
CA PHE A 69 7.18 5.37 6.05
C PHE A 69 7.93 4.93 7.31
N ASP A 70 9.06 4.27 7.11
CA ASP A 70 10.06 3.99 8.14
C ASP A 70 11.43 4.43 7.61
N ASP A 71 11.92 5.57 8.08
CA ASP A 71 13.10 6.26 7.53
C ASP A 71 13.04 6.44 5.99
N ASN A 72 13.91 5.74 5.25
CA ASN A 72 13.95 5.77 3.79
C ASN A 72 13.07 4.67 3.14
N LYS A 73 12.39 3.87 3.95
CA LYS A 73 11.58 2.74 3.52
C LYS A 73 10.11 3.12 3.39
N LEU A 74 9.49 2.59 2.34
CA LEU A 74 8.06 2.53 2.17
C LEU A 74 7.61 1.10 2.51
N VAL A 75 7.07 0.92 3.71
CA VAL A 75 6.72 -0.41 4.22
C VAL A 75 5.28 -0.73 3.83
N ILE A 76 5.06 -1.84 3.13
CA ILE A 76 3.72 -2.28 2.71
C ILE A 76 3.13 -3.18 3.79
N LEU A 77 1.99 -2.76 4.36
CA LEU A 77 1.36 -3.44 5.50
C LEU A 77 0.26 -4.42 5.09
N LEU A 78 -0.58 -4.03 4.13
CA LEU A 78 -1.84 -4.72 3.85
C LEU A 78 -2.18 -4.69 2.37
N HIS A 79 -2.91 -5.72 1.96
CA HIS A 79 -3.39 -5.86 0.60
C HIS A 79 -4.55 -4.92 0.23
N GLY A 80 -4.64 -4.67 -1.08
CA GLY A 80 -5.78 -4.01 -1.69
C GLY A 80 -7.00 -4.89 -1.81
N PHE A 81 -8.00 -4.61 -0.98
CA PHE A 81 -9.36 -5.09 -1.21
C PHE A 81 -9.87 -4.55 -2.56
N GLN A 82 -10.36 -5.43 -3.42
CA GLN A 82 -11.17 -5.03 -4.56
C GLN A 82 -12.48 -4.46 -4.02
N LYS A 83 -12.60 -3.14 -3.94
CA LYS A 83 -13.80 -2.48 -3.46
C LYS A 83 -14.59 -1.89 -4.62
N LYS A 84 -15.89 -2.21 -4.67
CA LYS A 84 -16.89 -1.40 -5.42
C LYS A 84 -17.21 -0.08 -4.71
N THR A 85 -16.71 0.15 -3.48
CA THR A 85 -17.04 1.32 -2.65
C THR A 85 -15.88 2.32 -2.52
N GLN A 86 -16.22 3.62 -2.66
CA GLN A 86 -15.25 4.72 -2.70
C GLN A 86 -14.59 5.02 -1.33
N LYS A 87 -15.21 4.63 -0.21
CA LYS A 87 -14.68 4.87 1.15
C LYS A 87 -13.88 3.68 1.68
N THR A 88 -12.74 3.97 2.28
CA THR A 88 -11.93 3.00 3.05
C THR A 88 -12.63 2.70 4.39
N PRO A 89 -12.93 1.44 4.74
CA PRO A 89 -13.53 1.12 6.04
C PRO A 89 -12.55 1.43 7.16
N ARG A 90 -13.07 1.96 8.27
CA ARG A 90 -12.26 2.26 9.47
C ARG A 90 -11.53 1.03 10.02
N LYS A 91 -12.19 -0.14 9.95
CA LYS A 91 -11.61 -1.43 10.36
C LYS A 91 -10.27 -1.75 9.68
N GLU A 92 -10.15 -1.45 8.38
CA GLU A 92 -8.91 -1.72 7.64
C GLU A 92 -7.78 -0.78 8.05
N ILE A 93 -8.13 0.46 8.37
CA ILE A 93 -7.18 1.45 8.88
C ILE A 93 -6.70 1.02 10.28
N ASP A 94 -7.59 0.56 11.15
CA ASP A 94 -7.24 0.04 12.47
C ASP A 94 -6.33 -1.19 12.37
N GLN A 95 -6.58 -2.07 11.39
CA GLN A 95 -5.72 -3.22 11.11
C GLN A 95 -4.34 -2.77 10.60
N ALA A 96 -4.27 -1.76 9.74
CA ALA A 96 -2.99 -1.19 9.29
C ALA A 96 -2.19 -0.65 10.48
N LYS A 97 -2.83 0.08 11.40
CA LYS A 97 -2.18 0.58 12.61
C LYS A 97 -1.65 -0.56 13.49
N LYS A 98 -2.42 -1.64 13.64
CA LYS A 98 -1.99 -2.83 14.39
C LYS A 98 -0.75 -3.46 13.77
N LEU A 99 -0.73 -3.67 12.45
CA LEU A 99 0.40 -4.27 11.76
C LEU A 99 1.64 -3.37 11.80
N ARG A 100 1.47 -2.04 11.75
CA ARG A 100 2.59 -1.13 11.97
C ARG A 100 3.21 -1.29 13.35
N ARG A 101 2.40 -1.43 14.41
CA ARG A 101 2.92 -1.70 15.76
C ARG A 101 3.70 -3.01 15.78
N MET A 102 3.15 -4.07 15.21
CA MET A 102 3.82 -5.37 15.11
C MET A 102 5.14 -5.29 14.32
N TYR A 103 5.20 -4.51 13.23
CA TYR A 103 6.44 -4.27 12.49
C TYR A 103 7.54 -3.69 13.39
N TYR A 104 7.22 -2.68 14.21
CA TYR A 104 8.19 -2.08 15.12
C TYR A 104 8.56 -2.98 16.29
N GLU A 105 7.66 -3.86 16.73
CA GLU A 105 7.94 -4.90 17.74
C GLU A 105 8.86 -5.98 17.17
N ASP A 106 8.62 -6.44 15.94
CA ASP A 106 9.43 -7.45 15.24
C ASP A 106 10.84 -6.94 14.90
N LYS A 107 11.04 -5.61 14.81
CA LYS A 107 12.33 -4.95 14.50
C LYS A 107 13.23 -4.77 15.74
N ARG A 108 12.69 -4.94 16.95
CA ARG A 108 13.46 -4.87 18.20
C ARG A 108 14.27 -6.13 18.45
#